data_AF-A0A7S1PKM4-F1
#
_entry.id   AF-A0A7S1PKM4-F1
#
_cell.length_a   1.000
_cell.length_b   1.000
_cell.length_c   1.000
_cell.angle_alpha   90.00
_cell.angle_beta   90.00
_cell.angle_gamma   90.00
#
_symmetry.space_group_name_H-M   'P 1'
#
loop_
_entity.id
_entity.type
_entity.pdbx_description
1 polymer ?
#
loop_
_entity_poly.entity_id
_entity_poly.type
_entity_poly.pdbx_seq_one_letter_code
_entity_poly.pdbx_strand_id
1 'polypeptide(L)'
;VLYLWLFKSQDLVELANFSPYVESGCYIFLGCIPLYLLRSSILDRDISGPLGFLAGRTKSVSLRHFFKCIREPLHWSAKAFLIFFAVNLFAQAFQSDFRVMLPSHFRFLDPNRDGILTAPEIELTAARYSQRFLGASLASCFGMFLLMLKRPPEGFKPVHTVRSLIQ
;
A
#
# COMPACT_ATOMS: atom_id res chain seq x y z
N VAL A 1 9.05 0.40 11.93
CA VAL A 1 10.28 1.00 12.51
C VAL A 1 11.04 1.82 11.47
N LEU A 2 11.48 1.27 10.33
CA LEU A 2 12.21 2.05 9.30
C LEU A 2 11.46 3.29 8.75
N TYR A 3 10.13 3.20 8.57
CA TYR A 3 9.32 4.32 8.03
C TYR A 3 8.98 5.40 9.08
N LEU A 4 8.86 5.01 10.35
CA LEU A 4 8.65 5.90 11.50
C LEU A 4 9.87 6.81 11.75
N TRP A 5 11.04 6.40 11.25
CA TRP A 5 12.31 7.13 11.41
C TRP A 5 12.66 8.01 10.21
N LEU A 6 12.18 7.70 8.99
CA LEU A 6 12.56 8.46 7.79
C LEU A 6 11.85 9.82 7.70
N PHE A 7 10.63 9.93 8.26
CA PHE A 7 9.82 11.15 8.20
C PHE A 7 9.82 11.99 9.49
N LYS A 8 10.27 11.40 10.60
CA LYS A 8 10.77 12.18 11.74
C LYS A 8 12.19 12.67 11.40
N SER A 9 12.39 13.17 10.18
CA SER A 9 13.63 13.83 9.82
C SER A 9 13.75 15.05 10.74
N GLN A 10 14.95 15.27 11.25
CA GLN A 10 15.24 16.30 12.25
C GLN A 10 14.72 17.69 11.83
N ASP A 11 14.57 17.93 10.52
CA ASP A 11 14.07 19.19 9.94
C ASP A 11 12.57 19.46 10.17
N LEU A 12 11.70 18.44 10.21
CA LEU A 12 10.27 18.63 10.50
C LEU A 12 10.05 18.87 12.00
N VAL A 13 10.88 18.26 12.84
CA VAL A 13 10.91 18.48 14.29
C VAL A 13 11.40 19.89 14.63
N GLU A 14 12.37 20.42 13.88
CA GLU A 14 12.80 21.82 14.01
C GLU A 14 11.72 22.83 13.59
N LEU A 15 10.94 22.52 12.54
CA LEU A 15 9.80 23.35 12.14
C LEU A 15 8.64 23.28 13.15
N ALA A 16 8.41 22.10 13.74
CA ALA A 16 7.39 21.85 14.76
C ALA A 16 7.63 22.62 16.06
N ASN A 17 8.89 22.90 16.40
CA ASN A 17 9.24 23.70 17.58
C ASN A 17 8.66 25.13 17.55
N PHE A 18 8.25 25.64 16.38
CA PHE A 18 7.63 26.97 16.26
C PHE A 18 6.11 26.97 16.52
N SER A 19 5.38 25.90 16.20
CA SER A 19 3.94 25.79 16.49
C SER A 19 3.38 24.39 16.19
N PRO A 20 2.66 23.74 17.13
CA PRO A 20 2.06 22.41 16.91
C PRO A 20 0.97 22.40 15.83
N TYR A 21 0.38 23.57 15.50
CA TYR A 21 -0.61 23.68 14.43
C TYR A 21 0.02 23.63 13.04
N VAL A 22 1.25 24.13 12.90
CA VAL A 22 1.99 24.11 11.63
C VAL A 22 2.43 22.67 11.32
N GLU A 23 2.87 21.94 12.34
CA GLU A 23 3.22 20.52 12.22
C GLU A 23 2.03 19.67 11.76
N SER A 24 0.88 19.80 12.42
CA SER A 24 -0.36 19.13 11.99
C SER A 24 -0.74 19.47 10.55
N GLY A 25 -0.61 20.75 10.17
CA GLY A 25 -0.88 21.21 8.81
C GLY A 25 0.06 20.56 7.77
N CYS A 26 1.34 20.45 8.09
CA CYS A 26 2.34 19.79 7.24
C CYS A 26 2.02 18.31 7.05
N TYR A 27 1.69 17.56 8.11
CA TYR A 27 1.33 16.14 8.00
C TYR A 27 0.04 15.92 7.22
N ILE A 28 -0.97 16.78 7.38
CA ILE A 28 -2.20 16.73 6.57
C ILE A 28 -1.88 16.99 5.10
N PHE A 29 -1.10 18.04 4.81
CA PHE A 29 -0.74 18.38 3.44
C PHE A 29 0.07 17.26 2.77
N LEU A 30 1.06 16.71 3.48
CA LEU A 30 1.83 15.56 3.02
C LEU A 30 0.95 14.32 2.82
N GLY A 31 -0.03 14.08 3.70
CA GLY A 31 -0.99 12.97 3.59
C GLY A 31 -1.93 13.09 2.38
N CYS A 32 -2.20 14.32 1.93
CA CYS A 32 -2.97 14.57 0.71
C CYS A 32 -2.19 14.24 -0.57
N ILE A 33 -0.86 14.28 -0.56
CA ILE A 33 -0.04 14.01 -1.76
C ILE A 33 -0.25 12.56 -2.26
N PRO A 34 -0.13 11.51 -1.44
CA PRO A 34 -0.43 10.13 -1.85
C PRO A 34 -1.85 9.94 -2.34
N LEU A 35 -2.83 10.62 -1.73
CA LEU A 35 -4.23 10.56 -2.16
C LEU A 35 -4.45 11.24 -3.51
N TYR A 36 -3.78 12.36 -3.74
CA TYR A 36 -3.78 13.02 -5.04
C TYR A 36 -3.12 12.15 -6.10
N LEU A 37 -1.98 11.52 -5.79
CA LEU A 37 -1.29 10.58 -6.67
C LEU A 37 -2.15 9.35 -6.99
N LEU A 38 -2.90 8.82 -6.03
CA LEU A 38 -3.88 7.75 -6.22
C LEU A 38 -5.03 8.13 -7.17
N ARG A 39 -5.50 9.39 -7.08
CA ARG A 39 -6.59 9.92 -7.90
C ARG A 39 -6.13 10.29 -9.31
N SER A 40 -4.91 10.79 -9.43
CA SER A 40 -4.27 11.01 -10.71
C SER A 40 -3.96 9.65 -11.34
N SER A 41 -4.25 9.45 -12.61
CA SER A 41 -3.92 8.21 -13.34
C SER A 41 -2.41 8.00 -13.54
N ILE A 42 -1.57 8.60 -12.70
CA ILE A 42 -0.11 8.56 -12.75
C ILE A 42 0.38 7.15 -12.46
N LEU A 43 -0.12 6.48 -11.40
CA LEU A 43 0.22 5.07 -11.13
C LEU A 43 -0.16 4.14 -12.28
N ASP A 44 -1.32 4.39 -12.90
CA ASP A 44 -1.77 3.61 -14.05
C ASP A 44 -0.86 3.83 -15.27
N ARG A 45 -0.31 5.03 -15.49
CA ARG A 45 0.64 5.28 -16.58
C ARG A 45 2.04 4.72 -16.31
N ASP A 46 2.56 4.95 -15.11
CA ASP A 46 3.99 4.74 -14.83
C ASP A 46 4.36 3.31 -14.44
N ILE A 47 3.44 2.54 -13.85
CA ILE A 47 3.71 1.12 -13.54
C ILE A 47 3.31 0.25 -14.72
N SER A 48 2.16 0.56 -15.30
CA SER A 48 1.49 -0.32 -16.25
C SER A 48 2.03 -0.16 -17.68
N GLY A 49 2.53 1.04 -18.03
CA GLY A 49 3.16 1.35 -19.32
C GLY A 49 4.50 0.63 -19.55
N PRO A 50 5.50 0.76 -18.66
CA PRO A 50 6.80 0.12 -18.83
C PRO A 50 6.74 -1.41 -18.83
N LEU A 51 5.90 -2.00 -17.97
CA LEU A 51 5.67 -3.45 -17.95
C LEU A 51 5.03 -3.95 -19.25
N GLY A 52 4.07 -3.19 -19.80
CA GLY A 52 3.49 -3.47 -21.12
C GLY A 52 4.53 -3.37 -22.25
N PHE A 53 5.40 -2.36 -22.21
CA PHE A 53 6.48 -2.20 -23.17
C PHE A 53 7.49 -3.34 -23.11
N LEU A 54 7.91 -3.75 -21.90
CA LEU A 54 8.82 -4.87 -21.69
C LEU A 54 8.21 -6.21 -22.15
N ALA A 55 6.92 -6.43 -21.88
CA ALA A 55 6.19 -7.60 -22.36
C ALA A 55 6.11 -7.64 -23.91
N GLY A 56 5.95 -6.48 -24.55
CA GLY A 56 5.90 -6.36 -26.01
C GLY A 56 7.27 -6.57 -26.68
N ARG A 57 8.36 -6.23 -25.99
CA ARG A 57 9.75 -6.37 -26.49
C ARG A 57 10.36 -7.75 -26.26
N THR A 58 9.79 -8.57 -25.38
CA THR A 58 10.34 -9.90 -25.08
C THR A 58 9.89 -10.95 -26.10
N LYS A 59 10.85 -11.75 -26.59
CA LYS A 59 10.63 -12.89 -27.50
C LYS A 59 10.21 -14.17 -26.76
N SER A 60 10.51 -14.27 -25.46
CA SER A 60 10.14 -15.41 -24.63
C SER A 60 8.67 -15.32 -24.18
N VAL A 61 7.90 -16.38 -24.46
CA VAL A 61 6.49 -16.51 -24.06
C VAL A 61 6.36 -16.48 -22.53
N SER A 62 7.29 -17.12 -21.81
CA SER A 62 7.30 -17.17 -20.35
C SER A 62 7.54 -15.80 -19.71
N LEU A 63 8.48 -15.01 -20.24
CA LEU A 63 8.76 -13.66 -19.73
C LEU A 63 7.60 -12.71 -20.04
N ARG A 64 7.00 -12.81 -21.24
CA ARG A 64 5.82 -12.03 -21.59
C ARG A 64 4.64 -12.33 -20.66
N HIS A 65 4.41 -13.60 -20.36
CA HIS A 65 3.38 -14.04 -19.41
C HIS A 65 3.65 -13.48 -18.01
N PHE A 66 4.89 -13.60 -17.52
CA PHE A 66 5.29 -13.03 -16.23
C PHE A 66 5.00 -11.52 -16.15
N PHE A 67 5.43 -10.73 -17.14
CA PHE A 67 5.20 -9.28 -17.16
C PHE A 67 3.72 -8.90 -17.23
N LYS A 68 2.90 -9.71 -17.92
CA LYS A 68 1.44 -9.54 -17.91
C LYS A 68 0.84 -9.86 -16.54
N CYS A 69 1.24 -10.97 -15.91
CA CYS A 69 0.71 -11.42 -14.62
C CYS A 69 1.11 -10.50 -13.46
N ILE A 70 2.30 -9.91 -13.47
CA ILE A 70 2.78 -9.06 -12.36
C ILE A 70 2.17 -7.66 -12.37
N ARG A 71 1.67 -7.19 -13.52
CA ARG A 71 1.19 -5.82 -13.72
C ARG A 71 0.07 -5.42 -12.75
N GLU A 72 -0.98 -6.23 -12.66
CA GLU A 72 -2.10 -5.95 -11.78
C GLU A 72 -1.70 -6.05 -10.30
N PRO A 73 -1.11 -7.15 -9.80
CA PRO A 73 -0.67 -7.26 -8.41
C PRO A 73 0.27 -6.13 -7.96
N LEU A 74 1.19 -5.71 -8.82
CA LEU A 74 2.11 -4.62 -8.52
C LEU A 74 1.37 -3.28 -8.38
N HIS A 75 0.39 -3.03 -9.24
CA HIS A 75 -0.46 -1.84 -9.16
C HIS A 75 -1.26 -1.79 -7.86
N TRP A 76 -1.92 -2.90 -7.51
CA TRP A 76 -2.66 -3.01 -6.24
C TRP A 76 -1.75 -2.83 -5.02
N SER A 77 -0.53 -3.38 -5.08
CA SER A 77 0.46 -3.21 -4.03
C SER A 77 0.88 -1.74 -3.87
N ALA A 78 1.17 -1.06 -4.96
CA ALA A 78 1.54 0.36 -4.94
C ALA A 78 0.40 1.24 -4.40
N LYS A 79 -0.85 0.95 -4.77
CA LYS A 79 -2.02 1.64 -4.20
C LYS A 79 -2.15 1.40 -2.71
N ALA A 80 -2.00 0.17 -2.24
CA ALA A 80 -2.06 -0.17 -0.82
C ALA A 80 -0.97 0.55 -0.02
N PHE A 81 0.24 0.67 -0.58
CA PHE A 81 1.33 1.44 0.03
C PHE A 81 1.00 2.94 0.16
N LEU A 82 0.42 3.56 -0.87
CA LEU A 82 0.06 4.98 -0.83
C LEU A 82 -1.06 5.27 0.17
N ILE A 83 -2.07 4.40 0.24
CA ILE A 83 -3.14 4.50 1.25
C ILE A 83 -2.56 4.33 2.64
N PHE A 84 -1.71 3.31 2.85
CA PHE A 84 -1.02 3.09 4.12
C PHE A 84 -0.23 4.34 4.53
N PHE A 85 0.51 4.93 3.60
CA PHE A 85 1.31 6.11 3.88
C PHE A 85 0.45 7.33 4.24
N ALA A 86 -0.64 7.59 3.50
CA ALA A 86 -1.58 8.66 3.84
C ALA A 86 -2.22 8.49 5.23
N VAL A 87 -2.67 7.28 5.57
CA VAL A 87 -3.30 6.99 6.87
C VAL A 87 -2.32 7.21 8.03
N ASN A 88 -1.05 6.81 7.86
CA ASN A 88 -0.05 7.03 8.90
C ASN A 88 0.32 8.52 9.06
N LEU A 89 0.37 9.29 7.96
CA LEU A 89 0.60 10.74 8.03
C LEU A 89 -0.56 11.46 8.72
N PHE A 90 -1.82 11.09 8.44
CA PHE A 90 -2.95 11.67 9.16
C PHE A 90 -2.98 11.30 10.64
N ALA A 91 -2.55 10.08 10.99
CA ALA A 91 -2.43 9.69 12.39
C ALA A 91 -1.37 10.53 13.14
N GLN A 92 -0.30 10.97 12.45
CA GLN A 92 0.72 11.87 13.02
C GLN A 92 0.29 13.34 13.06
N ALA A 93 -0.80 13.71 12.40
CA ALA A 93 -1.30 15.08 12.44
C ALA A 93 -2.01 15.43 13.76
N PHE A 94 -2.35 14.44 14.59
CA PHE A 94 -3.01 14.69 15.87
C PHE A 94 -2.02 15.29 16.88
N GLN A 95 -2.42 16.41 17.49
CA GLN A 95 -1.60 17.07 18.51
C GLN A 95 -1.49 16.21 19.77
N SER A 96 -0.37 16.29 20.48
CA SER A 96 -0.12 15.54 21.71
C SER A 96 -1.18 15.75 22.81
N ASP A 97 -1.85 16.89 22.81
CA ASP A 97 -2.93 17.22 23.76
C ASP A 97 -4.33 16.78 23.30
N PHE A 98 -4.45 16.15 22.13
CA PHE A 98 -5.72 15.66 21.62
C PHE A 98 -6.27 14.56 22.52
N ARG A 99 -7.46 14.80 23.06
CA ARG A 99 -8.21 13.88 23.91
C ARG A 99 -9.67 13.88 23.50
N VAL A 100 -10.21 12.70 23.20
CA VAL A 100 -11.63 12.54 22.89
C VAL A 100 -12.23 11.48 23.78
N MET A 101 -13.32 11.83 24.47
CA MET A 101 -14.11 10.84 25.20
C MET A 101 -14.71 9.84 24.22
N LEU A 102 -14.42 8.57 24.46
CA LEU A 102 -14.80 7.51 23.55
C LEU A 102 -16.19 6.94 23.90
N PRO A 103 -17.13 6.87 22.94
CA PRO A 103 -18.36 6.12 23.14
C PRO A 103 -18.06 4.63 23.40
N SER A 104 -18.90 3.98 24.22
CA SER A 104 -18.71 2.58 24.65
C SER A 104 -18.54 1.58 23.50
N HIS A 105 -19.14 1.85 22.33
CA HIS A 105 -19.02 1.04 21.12
C HIS A 105 -17.63 1.06 20.47
N PHE A 106 -16.81 2.08 20.76
CA PHE A 106 -15.48 2.23 20.18
C PHE A 106 -14.35 1.74 21.08
N ARG A 107 -14.66 1.09 22.22
CA ARG A 107 -13.66 0.57 23.19
C ARG A 107 -12.53 -0.27 22.59
N PHE A 108 -12.67 -0.79 21.38
CA PHE A 108 -11.59 -1.50 20.69
C PHE A 108 -10.45 -0.58 20.22
N LEU A 109 -10.70 0.73 20.09
CA LEU A 109 -9.69 1.76 19.74
C LEU A 109 -8.93 2.25 20.97
N ASP A 110 -9.42 1.96 22.17
CA ASP A 110 -8.81 2.36 23.44
C ASP A 110 -8.11 1.13 24.07
N PRO A 111 -6.78 0.99 23.88
CA PRO A 111 -6.03 -0.15 24.39
C PRO A 111 -5.93 -0.17 25.92
N ASN A 112 -6.03 0.99 26.58
CA ASN A 112 -5.90 1.15 28.03
C ASN A 112 -7.24 1.08 28.76
N ARG A 113 -8.35 1.19 28.03
CA ARG A 113 -9.75 1.11 28.50
C ARG A 113 -10.12 2.20 29.50
N ASP A 114 -9.47 3.35 29.43
CA ASP A 114 -9.76 4.51 30.29
C ASP A 114 -10.91 5.38 29.76
N GLY A 115 -11.43 5.06 28.56
CA GLY A 115 -12.53 5.76 27.91
C GLY A 115 -12.11 7.06 27.23
N ILE A 116 -10.82 7.33 27.10
CA ILE A 116 -10.27 8.54 26.48
C ILE A 116 -9.31 8.12 25.38
N LEU A 117 -9.53 8.59 24.15
CA LEU A 117 -8.54 8.42 23.09
C LEU A 117 -7.53 9.54 23.13
N THR A 118 -6.26 9.18 23.32
CA THR A 118 -5.13 10.11 23.22
C THR A 118 -4.46 10.00 21.84
N ALA A 119 -3.81 11.07 21.38
CA ALA A 119 -3.04 11.04 20.12
C ALA A 119 -2.02 9.88 20.03
N PRO A 120 -1.23 9.58 21.09
CA PRO A 120 -0.32 8.43 21.06
C PRO A 120 -1.03 7.08 20.86
N GLU A 121 -2.23 6.92 21.40
CA GLU A 121 -3.02 5.69 21.22
C GLU A 121 -3.56 5.57 19.79
N ILE A 122 -3.94 6.69 19.17
CA ILE A 122 -4.34 6.74 17.75
C ILE A 122 -3.16 6.34 16.87
N GLU A 123 -1.98 6.92 17.10
CA GLU A 123 -0.78 6.59 16.34
C GLU A 123 -0.41 5.11 16.47
N LEU A 124 -0.41 4.58 17.70
CA LEU A 124 -0.03 3.20 17.98
C LEU A 124 -1.04 2.22 17.37
N THR A 125 -2.33 2.54 17.45
CA THR A 125 -3.42 1.77 16.84
C THR A 125 -3.32 1.82 15.31
N ALA A 126 -3.17 3.01 14.73
CA ALA A 126 -3.00 3.20 13.30
C ALA A 126 -1.78 2.41 12.80
N ALA A 127 -0.61 2.52 13.45
CA ALA A 127 0.60 1.79 13.07
C ALA A 127 0.39 0.26 13.14
N ARG A 128 -0.22 -0.23 14.22
CA ARG A 128 -0.45 -1.67 14.43
C ARG A 128 -1.40 -2.27 13.40
N TYR A 129 -2.54 -1.63 13.16
CA TYR A 129 -3.55 -2.16 12.23
C TYR A 129 -3.19 -1.90 10.78
N SER A 130 -2.63 -0.73 10.45
CA SER A 130 -2.20 -0.42 9.09
C SER A 130 -1.08 -1.37 8.63
N GLN A 131 -0.14 -1.75 9.50
CA GLN A 131 0.93 -2.67 9.12
C GLN A 131 0.39 -4.08 8.82
N ARG A 132 -0.54 -4.57 9.65
CA ARG A 132 -1.20 -5.87 9.43
C ARG A 132 -2.03 -5.85 8.15
N PHE A 133 -2.77 -4.76 7.92
CA PHE A 133 -3.59 -4.60 6.73
C PHE A 133 -2.74 -4.52 5.46
N LEU A 134 -1.64 -3.76 5.49
CA LEU A 134 -0.69 -3.68 4.38
C LEU A 134 -0.04 -5.05 4.13
N GLY A 135 0.44 -5.72 5.17
CA GLY A 135 1.04 -7.05 5.05
C GLY A 135 0.07 -8.08 4.45
N ALA A 136 -1.18 -8.09 4.92
CA ALA A 136 -2.24 -8.94 4.37
C ALA A 136 -2.53 -8.59 2.90
N SER A 137 -2.64 -7.30 2.57
CA SER A 137 -2.89 -6.84 1.19
C SER A 137 -1.77 -7.25 0.24
N LEU A 138 -0.51 -7.12 0.66
CA LEU A 138 0.65 -7.55 -0.12
C LEU A 138 0.71 -9.07 -0.27
N ALA A 139 0.42 -9.82 0.79
CA ALA A 139 0.34 -11.27 0.74
C ALA A 139 -0.78 -11.74 -0.21
N SER A 140 -1.93 -11.07 -0.20
CA SER A 140 -3.02 -11.34 -1.14
C SER A 140 -2.62 -11.02 -2.58
N CYS A 141 -1.94 -9.89 -2.83
CA CYS A 141 -1.40 -9.55 -4.15
C CYS A 141 -0.40 -10.61 -4.64
N PHE A 142 0.49 -11.06 -3.76
CA PHE A 142 1.45 -12.11 -4.08
C PHE A 142 0.77 -13.45 -4.36
N GLY A 143 -0.23 -13.83 -3.56
CA GLY A 143 -1.04 -15.02 -3.81
C GLY A 143 -1.76 -14.96 -5.16
N MET A 144 -2.36 -13.80 -5.48
CA MET A 144 -3.01 -13.57 -6.77
C MET A 144 -2.02 -13.67 -7.94
N PHE A 145 -0.82 -13.11 -7.78
CA PHE A 145 0.26 -13.25 -8.75
C PHE A 145 0.64 -14.71 -9.01
N LEU A 146 0.83 -15.51 -7.95
CA LEU A 146 1.14 -16.95 -8.09
C LEU A 146 0.01 -17.72 -8.78
N LEU A 147 -1.25 -17.40 -8.47
CA LEU A 147 -2.40 -18.00 -9.14
C LEU A 147 -2.47 -17.64 -10.62
N MET A 148 -2.16 -16.38 -10.97
CA MET A 148 -2.09 -15.92 -12.36
C MET A 148 -0.92 -16.57 -13.11
N LEU A 149 0.23 -16.74 -12.47
CA LEU A 149 1.40 -17.41 -13.06
C LEU A 149 1.12 -18.88 -13.39
N LYS A 150 0.33 -19.56 -12.56
CA LYS A 150 -0.09 -20.96 -12.81
C LYS A 150 -1.07 -21.11 -13.98
N ARG A 151 -1.72 -20.04 -14.42
CA ARG A 151 -2.60 -20.10 -15.60
C ARG A 151 -1.74 -20.27 -16.87
N PRO A 152 -2.19 -21.09 -17.84
CA PRO A 152 -1.46 -21.23 -19.09
C PRO A 152 -1.37 -19.87 -19.81
N PRO A 153 -0.22 -19.56 -20.44
CA PRO A 153 -0.06 -18.31 -21.15
C PRO A 153 -1.04 -18.21 -22.34
N GLU A 154 -1.55 -17.01 -22.57
CA GLU A 154 -2.45 -16.73 -23.70
C GLU A 154 -1.77 -17.15 -25.03
N GLY A 155 -2.39 -18.10 -25.74
CA GLY A 155 -1.86 -18.65 -26.99
C GLY A 155 -1.11 -19.98 -26.87
N PHE A 156 -1.01 -20.58 -25.67
CA PHE A 156 -0.49 -21.93 -25.52
C PHE A 156 -1.47 -22.95 -26.14
N LYS A 157 -1.13 -23.47 -27.32
CA LYS A 157 -1.80 -24.65 -27.87
C LYS A 157 -1.19 -25.88 -27.19
N PRO A 158 -1.95 -26.68 -26.42
CA PRO A 158 -1.41 -27.93 -25.91
C PRO A 158 -0.99 -28.77 -27.11
N VAL A 159 0.24 -29.27 -27.09
CA VAL A 159 0.74 -30.22 -28.08
C VAL A 159 -0.04 -31.52 -27.87
N HIS A 160 -1.17 -31.67 -28.56
CA HIS A 160 -1.80 -32.97 -28.74
C HIS A 160 -0.94 -33.76 -29.73
N THR A 161 0.06 -34.46 -29.22
CA THR A 161 0.80 -35.49 -29.94
C THR A 161 1.32 -36.40 -28.83
N VAL A 162 0.89 -37.66 -28.67
CA VAL A 162 0.93 -38.74 -29.66
C VAL A 162 -0.21 -39.74 -29.35
N ARG A 163 -1.20 -39.88 -30.23
CA ARG A 163 -2.09 -41.05 -30.24
C ARG A 163 -2.44 -41.58 -31.63
N SER A 164 -1.75 -41.10 -32.67
CA SER A 164 -1.97 -41.52 -34.06
C SER A 164 -0.73 -42.16 -34.72
N LEU A 165 0.27 -42.57 -33.95
CA LEU A 165 1.38 -43.41 -34.44
C LEU A 165 1.18 -44.91 -34.14
N ILE A 166 -0.04 -45.30 -33.76
CA ILE A 166 -0.46 -46.70 -33.64
C ILE A 166 -1.82 -46.80 -34.34
N GLN A 167 -1.82 -46.75 -35.66
CA GLN A 167 -2.81 -47.32 -36.59
C GLN A 167 -2.16 -47.34 -37.98
#